data_AF-A0A852HH95-F1
#
_entry.id   AF-A0A852HH95-F1
#
_cell.length_a   1.000
_cell.length_b   1.000
_cell.length_c   1.000
_cell.angle_alpha   90.00
_cell.angle_beta   90.00
_cell.angle_gamma   90.00
#
_symmetry.space_group_name_H-M   'P 1'
#
loop_
_entity.id
_entity.type
_entity.pdbx_description
1 polymer ?
#
loop_
_entity_poly.entity_id
_entity_poly.type
_entity_poly.pdbx_seq_one_letter_code
_entity_poly.pdbx_strand_id
1 'polypeptide(L)'
;PLNVSVNCTEASHRCNIWWQPPRTSHVKKSSCFKYEIVIENKVRIIMTFNSTLSLSIIENNSYLYESFSSGKRYSVKIRATDAGFCLVSPNWGEWSTPVEFGTQQLTSTSSYMLFLIPGLAAGLTLFLCMTVRAYLKKTSATVPQPKDPFREPSPMDFQTEYVNLLKNQETEEMIDIEEVMECK
;
A
#
# COMPACT_ATOMS: atom_id res chain seq x y z
N PRO A 1 30.92 -28.93 -19.83
CA PRO A 1 30.27 -28.42 -21.07
C PRO A 1 30.68 -26.97 -21.31
N LEU A 2 30.71 -26.50 -22.56
CA LEU A 2 31.14 -25.14 -22.90
C LEU A 2 29.99 -24.35 -23.53
N ASN A 3 30.05 -23.02 -23.45
CA ASN A 3 29.12 -22.10 -24.11
C ASN A 3 27.64 -22.43 -23.86
N VAL A 4 27.28 -22.63 -22.59
CA VAL A 4 25.88 -22.82 -22.19
C VAL A 4 25.12 -21.54 -22.48
N SER A 5 24.05 -21.66 -23.25
CA SER A 5 23.22 -20.55 -23.70
C SER A 5 21.75 -20.89 -23.53
N VAL A 6 20.95 -19.87 -23.27
CA VAL A 6 19.52 -20.02 -22.97
C VAL A 6 18.74 -18.99 -23.78
N ASN A 7 17.67 -19.42 -24.44
CA ASN A 7 16.71 -18.54 -25.09
C ASN A 7 15.29 -18.96 -24.69
N CYS A 8 14.55 -18.00 -24.14
CA CYS A 8 13.24 -18.22 -23.57
C CYS A 8 12.19 -17.42 -24.34
N THR A 9 11.07 -18.05 -24.61
CA THR A 9 9.93 -17.43 -25.29
C THR A 9 8.75 -17.38 -24.34
N GLU A 10 8.43 -16.19 -23.84
CA GLU A 10 7.38 -15.96 -22.85
C GLU A 10 6.02 -16.51 -23.30
N ALA A 11 5.63 -16.26 -24.56
CA ALA A 11 4.35 -16.71 -25.12
C ALA A 11 4.16 -18.24 -25.08
N SER A 12 5.26 -19.00 -25.05
CA SER A 12 5.21 -20.47 -25.03
C SER A 12 5.54 -21.07 -23.68
N HIS A 13 5.90 -20.26 -22.67
CA HIS A 13 6.38 -20.74 -21.37
C HIS A 13 7.54 -21.74 -21.45
N ARG A 14 8.37 -21.61 -22.50
CA ARG A 14 9.47 -22.55 -22.80
C ARG A 14 10.81 -21.84 -22.94
N CYS A 15 11.88 -22.54 -22.54
CA CYS A 15 13.26 -22.14 -22.81
C CYS A 15 14.01 -23.25 -23.55
N ASN A 16 14.66 -22.87 -24.65
CA ASN A 16 15.67 -23.69 -25.31
C ASN A 16 17.02 -23.42 -24.65
N ILE A 17 17.68 -24.48 -24.19
CA ILE A 17 19.00 -24.46 -23.59
C ILE A 17 19.91 -25.27 -24.49
N TRP A 18 21.06 -24.73 -24.87
CA TRP A 18 22.05 -25.44 -25.69
C TRP A 18 23.46 -25.24 -25.16
N TRP A 19 24.33 -26.20 -25.46
CA TRP A 19 25.72 -26.19 -25.05
C TRP A 19 26.60 -26.93 -26.06
N GLN A 20 27.90 -26.61 -26.00
CA GLN A 20 28.92 -27.34 -26.74
C GLN A 20 29.46 -28.51 -25.91
N PRO A 21 29.86 -29.63 -26.56
CA PRO A 21 30.50 -30.74 -25.86
C PRO A 21 31.77 -30.29 -25.12
N PRO A 22 32.16 -30.98 -24.05
CA PRO A 22 33.44 -30.73 -23.39
C PRO A 22 34.60 -30.90 -24.37
N ARG A 23 35.65 -30.09 -24.20
CA ARG A 23 36.91 -30.32 -24.92
C ARG A 23 37.64 -31.48 -24.26
N THR A 24 37.94 -32.50 -25.04
CA THR A 24 38.84 -33.58 -24.63
C THR A 24 40.02 -33.65 -25.58
N SER A 25 41.11 -34.30 -25.17
CA SER A 25 42.31 -34.43 -25.99
C SER A 25 42.12 -35.33 -27.22
N HIS A 26 41.18 -36.27 -27.17
CA HIS A 26 41.07 -37.38 -28.13
C HIS A 26 39.67 -37.56 -28.72
N VAL A 27 38.62 -36.95 -28.15
CA VAL A 27 37.22 -37.09 -28.60
C VAL A 27 36.59 -35.73 -28.89
N LYS A 28 36.08 -35.56 -30.11
CA LYS A 28 35.31 -34.37 -30.54
C LYS A 28 33.83 -34.65 -30.81
N LYS A 29 33.42 -35.92 -30.86
CA LYS A 29 32.06 -36.31 -31.24
C LYS A 29 31.09 -36.06 -30.08
N SER A 30 29.98 -35.37 -30.34
CA SER A 30 28.97 -35.04 -29.32
C SER A 30 28.31 -36.27 -28.71
N SER A 31 28.09 -37.32 -29.53
CA SER A 31 27.43 -38.55 -29.08
C SER A 31 28.19 -39.28 -27.96
N CYS A 32 29.48 -38.98 -27.78
CA CYS A 32 30.30 -39.60 -26.75
C CYS A 32 29.98 -39.13 -25.33
N PHE A 33 29.10 -38.13 -25.20
CA PHE A 33 28.80 -37.51 -23.92
C PHE A 33 27.32 -37.64 -23.63
N LYS A 34 27.01 -37.99 -22.38
CA LYS A 34 25.70 -37.75 -21.78
C LYS A 34 25.83 -36.63 -20.76
N TYR A 35 24.74 -35.89 -20.58
CA TYR A 35 24.71 -34.67 -19.79
C TYR A 35 23.73 -34.81 -18.66
N GLU A 36 24.04 -34.14 -17.55
CA GLU A 36 23.10 -33.91 -16.46
C GLU A 36 22.90 -32.41 -16.33
N ILE A 37 21.64 -32.00 -16.30
CA ILE A 37 21.22 -30.60 -16.27
C ILE A 37 20.44 -30.37 -15.01
N VAL A 38 20.84 -29.34 -14.26
CA VAL A 38 20.12 -28.83 -13.10
C VAL A 38 19.63 -27.43 -13.41
N ILE A 39 18.32 -27.22 -13.31
CA ILE A 39 17.69 -25.90 -13.39
C ILE A 39 17.08 -25.60 -12.02
N GLU A 40 17.51 -24.50 -11.43
CA GLU A 40 17.06 -24.03 -10.12
C GLU A 40 16.29 -22.73 -10.28
N ASN A 41 15.15 -22.60 -9.61
CA ASN A 41 14.42 -21.34 -9.53
C ASN A 41 14.93 -20.54 -8.31
N LYS A 42 15.50 -19.37 -8.57
CA LYS A 42 15.97 -18.43 -7.56
C LYS A 42 14.84 -17.53 -7.10
N VAL A 43 14.06 -18.01 -6.15
CA VAL A 43 13.15 -17.16 -5.37
C VAL A 43 13.99 -16.33 -4.39
N ARG A 44 13.82 -14.99 -4.38
CA ARG A 44 14.48 -14.16 -3.35
C ARG A 44 13.97 -14.60 -1.98
N ILE A 45 14.92 -15.08 -1.20
CA ILE A 45 14.91 -15.45 0.22
C ILE A 45 13.99 -14.53 1.04
N ILE A 46 12.72 -14.90 1.17
CA ILE A 46 12.01 -14.77 2.44
C ILE A 46 11.45 -16.15 2.72
N MET A 47 12.33 -16.97 3.31
CA MET A 47 12.02 -18.15 4.11
C MET A 47 11.11 -19.19 3.44
N THR A 48 11.66 -20.07 2.58
CA THR A 48 11.33 -21.51 2.59
C THR A 48 12.10 -22.30 1.52
N PHE A 49 12.41 -23.52 1.90
CA PHE A 49 13.08 -24.62 1.21
C PHE A 49 12.30 -25.11 -0.03
N ASN A 50 11.98 -24.23 -0.98
CA ASN A 50 11.17 -24.58 -2.17
C ASN A 50 11.88 -24.14 -3.47
N SER A 51 13.18 -24.42 -3.60
CA SER A 51 13.83 -24.40 -4.92
C SER A 51 13.33 -25.60 -5.71
N THR A 52 12.47 -25.36 -6.70
CA THR A 52 12.10 -26.39 -7.67
C THR A 52 13.34 -26.75 -8.49
N LEU A 53 13.90 -27.92 -8.21
CA LEU A 53 15.02 -28.50 -8.95
C LEU A 53 14.47 -29.37 -10.08
N SER A 54 14.81 -29.02 -11.32
CA SER A 54 14.59 -29.91 -12.47
C SER A 54 15.91 -30.60 -12.80
N LEU A 55 15.88 -31.94 -12.80
CA LEU A 55 17.01 -32.80 -13.14
C LEU A 55 16.67 -33.62 -14.38
N SER A 56 17.55 -33.62 -15.37
CA SER A 56 17.40 -34.44 -16.58
C SER A 56 18.73 -34.98 -17.05
N ILE A 57 18.72 -36.22 -17.56
CA ILE A 57 19.85 -36.88 -18.22
C ILE A 57 19.55 -36.95 -19.71
N ILE A 58 20.46 -36.42 -20.54
CA ILE A 58 20.22 -36.22 -21.98
C ILE A 58 21.49 -36.54 -22.77
N GLU A 59 21.33 -37.11 -23.97
CA GLU A 59 22.43 -37.40 -24.90
C GLU A 59 22.63 -36.32 -25.98
N ASN A 60 21.59 -35.50 -26.21
CA ASN A 60 21.64 -34.34 -27.09
C ASN A 60 22.26 -33.13 -26.40
N ASN A 61 22.80 -32.22 -27.21
CA ASN A 61 23.40 -30.96 -26.80
C ASN A 61 22.40 -29.82 -26.53
N SER A 62 21.12 -30.17 -26.40
CA SER A 62 20.04 -29.22 -26.20
C SER A 62 18.97 -29.79 -25.27
N TYR A 63 18.34 -28.92 -24.50
CA TYR A 63 17.21 -29.24 -23.64
C TYR A 63 16.11 -28.20 -23.76
N LEU A 64 14.87 -28.67 -23.75
CA LEU A 64 13.68 -27.82 -23.82
C LEU A 64 13.00 -27.83 -22.46
N TYR A 65 13.16 -26.73 -21.74
CA TYR A 65 12.56 -26.53 -20.43
C TYR A 65 11.16 -25.94 -20.59
N GLU A 66 10.12 -26.65 -20.16
CA GLU A 66 8.71 -26.29 -20.38
C GLU A 66 8.05 -25.56 -19.21
N SER A 67 8.75 -25.38 -18.08
CA SER A 67 8.19 -24.75 -16.87
C SER A 67 8.70 -23.31 -16.68
N PHE A 68 8.97 -22.61 -17.79
CA PHE A 68 9.43 -21.23 -17.74
C PHE A 68 8.28 -20.27 -17.47
N SER A 69 8.49 -19.36 -16.53
CA SER A 69 7.54 -18.32 -16.16
C SER A 69 8.24 -16.97 -16.16
N SER A 70 7.65 -16.00 -16.86
CA SER A 70 8.05 -14.60 -16.75
C SER A 70 7.79 -14.12 -15.31
N GLY A 71 8.75 -13.39 -14.75
CA GLY A 71 8.73 -12.96 -13.35
C GLY A 71 9.56 -13.81 -12.39
N LYS A 72 10.07 -14.97 -12.82
CA LYS A 72 11.00 -15.81 -12.04
C LYS A 72 12.43 -15.71 -12.60
N ARG A 73 13.42 -15.88 -11.71
CA ARG A 73 14.84 -16.02 -12.09
C ARG A 73 15.25 -17.46 -11.94
N TYR A 74 16.07 -17.92 -12.86
CA TYR A 74 16.55 -19.28 -12.90
C TYR A 74 18.06 -19.31 -13.05
N SER A 75 18.68 -20.38 -12.58
CA SER A 75 20.06 -20.72 -12.89
C SER A 75 20.16 -22.13 -13.44
N VAL A 76 20.89 -22.31 -14.53
CA VAL A 76 21.18 -23.61 -15.10
C VAL A 76 22.66 -23.97 -14.93
N LYS A 77 22.93 -25.22 -14.54
CA LYS A 77 24.26 -25.82 -14.52
C LYS A 77 24.21 -27.17 -15.25
N ILE A 78 25.28 -27.48 -15.98
CA ILE A 78 25.36 -28.69 -16.78
C ILE A 78 26.71 -29.37 -16.55
N ARG A 79 26.70 -30.68 -16.31
CA ARG A 79 27.91 -31.52 -16.32
C ARG A 79 27.79 -32.62 -17.35
N ALA A 80 28.91 -33.25 -17.68
CA ALA A 80 28.98 -34.30 -18.69
C ALA A 80 29.74 -35.52 -18.15
N THR A 81 29.40 -36.69 -18.68
CA THR A 81 30.15 -37.94 -18.48
C THR A 81 30.14 -38.76 -19.76
N ASP A 82 30.89 -39.85 -19.80
CA ASP A 82 30.93 -40.79 -20.91
C ASP A 82 29.53 -41.40 -21.20
N ALA A 83 29.18 -41.45 -22.49
CA ALA A 83 27.99 -42.15 -22.98
C ALA A 83 28.21 -43.67 -23.07
N GLY A 84 29.45 -44.15 -22.94
CA GLY A 84 29.79 -45.57 -22.75
C GLY A 84 30.60 -46.21 -23.89
N PHE A 85 30.79 -45.52 -25.02
CA PHE A 85 31.39 -46.10 -26.22
C PHE A 85 32.59 -45.34 -26.77
N CYS A 86 33.02 -44.26 -26.10
CA CYS A 86 34.10 -43.40 -26.60
C CYS A 86 35.34 -43.36 -25.71
N LEU A 87 35.44 -44.26 -24.72
CA LEU A 87 36.59 -44.38 -23.82
C LEU A 87 36.91 -43.06 -23.08
N VAL A 88 35.89 -42.23 -22.86
CA VAL A 88 35.98 -41.03 -22.03
C VAL A 88 35.85 -41.46 -20.56
N SER A 89 36.22 -40.58 -19.62
CA SER A 89 36.04 -40.87 -18.19
C SER A 89 34.57 -41.18 -17.88
N PRO A 90 34.27 -42.30 -17.20
CA PRO A 90 32.91 -42.64 -16.78
C PRO A 90 32.43 -41.80 -15.57
N ASN A 91 33.36 -41.09 -14.92
CA ASN A 91 33.04 -40.22 -13.81
C ASN A 91 32.41 -38.92 -14.32
N TRP A 92 31.45 -38.40 -13.56
CA TRP A 92 30.89 -37.08 -13.82
C TRP A 92 31.98 -36.01 -13.75
N GLY A 93 32.06 -35.20 -14.79
CA GLY A 93 32.89 -34.01 -14.79
C GLY A 93 32.33 -32.91 -13.88
N GLU A 94 33.14 -31.87 -13.71
CA GLU A 94 32.74 -30.66 -12.99
C GLU A 94 31.51 -29.98 -13.63
N TRP A 95 30.73 -29.32 -12.78
CA TRP A 95 29.63 -28.48 -13.23
C TRP A 95 30.12 -27.30 -14.06
N SER A 96 29.37 -26.93 -15.09
CA SER A 96 29.59 -25.67 -15.81
C SER A 96 29.39 -24.47 -14.88
N THR A 97 29.95 -23.33 -15.27
CA THR A 97 29.57 -22.05 -14.67
C THR A 97 28.05 -21.87 -14.76
N PRO A 98 27.38 -21.46 -13.67
CA PRO A 98 25.94 -21.25 -13.69
C PRO A 98 25.58 -20.13 -14.66
N VAL A 99 24.58 -20.37 -15.50
CA VAL A 99 24.00 -19.36 -16.38
C VAL A 99 22.67 -18.91 -15.81
N GLU A 100 22.57 -17.62 -15.52
CA GLU A 100 21.38 -16.98 -14.98
C GLU A 100 20.46 -16.50 -16.11
N PHE A 101 19.16 -16.75 -16.00
CA PHE A 101 18.17 -16.32 -16.98
C PHE A 101 16.81 -16.00 -16.33
N GLY A 102 15.94 -15.35 -17.10
CA GLY A 102 14.64 -14.85 -16.61
C GLY A 102 14.73 -13.50 -15.91
N THR A 103 13.58 -12.86 -15.75
CA THR A 103 13.45 -11.54 -15.12
C THR A 103 12.81 -11.70 -13.75
N GLN A 104 13.40 -11.11 -12.71
CA GLN A 104 12.67 -10.91 -11.46
C GLN A 104 11.74 -9.73 -11.65
N GLN A 105 10.45 -9.99 -11.84
CA GLN A 105 9.46 -8.97 -11.56
C GLN A 105 9.39 -8.87 -10.04
N LEU A 106 10.23 -8.01 -9.46
CA LEU A 106 9.80 -7.34 -8.23
C LEU A 106 8.48 -6.72 -8.64
N THR A 107 7.39 -7.12 -8.01
CA THR A 107 6.09 -6.47 -8.16
C THR A 107 6.36 -4.99 -7.97
N SER A 108 6.47 -4.32 -9.11
CA SER A 108 6.82 -2.92 -9.20
C SER A 108 5.82 -2.25 -8.31
N THR A 109 6.30 -1.69 -7.19
CA THR A 109 5.47 -1.00 -6.23
C THR A 109 4.72 0.04 -7.04
N SER A 110 3.45 -0.27 -7.32
CA SER A 110 2.65 0.46 -8.30
C SER A 110 2.76 1.92 -7.94
N SER A 111 3.13 2.77 -8.90
CA SER A 111 3.33 4.21 -8.68
C SER A 111 2.14 4.85 -7.97
N TYR A 112 0.95 4.25 -8.06
CA TYR A 112 -0.23 4.58 -7.27
C TYR A 112 0.01 4.61 -5.75
N MET A 113 0.75 3.66 -5.17
CA MET A 113 1.03 3.66 -3.72
C MET A 113 1.87 4.86 -3.28
N LEU A 114 2.69 5.44 -4.17
CA LEU A 114 3.47 6.65 -3.90
C LEU A 114 2.58 7.89 -3.78
N PHE A 115 1.40 7.90 -4.42
CA PHE A 115 0.46 9.01 -4.37
C PHE A 115 -0.66 8.81 -3.34
N LEU A 116 -1.00 7.57 -2.97
CA LEU A 116 -2.04 7.27 -1.99
C LEU A 116 -1.66 7.71 -0.57
N ILE A 117 -0.43 7.47 -0.12
CA ILE A 117 0.01 7.81 1.24
C ILE A 117 0.05 9.34 1.45
N PRO A 118 0.67 10.14 0.56
CA PRO A 118 0.64 11.60 0.68
C PRO A 118 -0.76 12.18 0.49
N GLY A 119 -1.57 11.60 -0.40
CA GLY A 119 -2.94 12.05 -0.64
C GLY A 119 -3.85 11.90 0.58
N LEU A 120 -3.79 10.75 1.25
CA LEU A 120 -4.53 10.51 2.50
C LEU A 120 -4.06 11.42 3.63
N ALA A 121 -2.74 11.60 3.78
CA ALA A 121 -2.17 12.48 4.79
C ALA A 121 -2.60 13.95 4.56
N ALA A 122 -2.48 14.46 3.33
CA ALA A 122 -2.90 15.81 2.99
C ALA A 122 -4.41 16.02 3.21
N GLY A 123 -5.25 15.05 2.82
CA GLY A 123 -6.69 15.08 3.05
C GLY A 123 -7.05 15.15 4.53
N LEU A 124 -6.46 14.30 5.37
CA LEU A 124 -6.65 14.34 6.83
C LEU A 124 -6.20 15.67 7.43
N THR A 125 -5.06 16.19 6.99
CA THR A 125 -4.50 17.45 7.52
C THR A 125 -5.41 18.63 7.19
N LEU A 126 -5.94 18.69 5.95
CA LEU A 126 -6.91 19.69 5.53
C LEU A 126 -8.22 19.58 6.31
N PHE A 127 -8.72 18.35 6.49
CA PHE A 127 -9.94 18.11 7.25
C PHE A 127 -9.82 18.60 8.70
N LEU A 128 -8.70 18.27 9.38
CA LEU A 128 -8.41 18.74 10.73
C LEU A 128 -8.25 20.27 10.79
N CYS A 129 -7.57 20.88 9.81
CA CYS A 129 -7.46 22.34 9.74
C CYS A 129 -8.82 23.02 9.58
N MET A 130 -9.68 22.49 8.72
CA MET A 130 -11.02 23.05 8.47
C MET A 130 -11.93 22.90 9.68
N THR A 131 -11.90 21.75 10.37
CA THR A 131 -12.68 21.55 11.59
C THR A 131 -12.22 22.51 12.69
N VAL A 132 -10.91 22.59 12.97
CA VAL A 132 -10.37 23.52 13.97
C VAL A 132 -10.74 24.98 13.66
N ARG A 133 -10.63 25.41 12.41
CA ARG A 133 -11.05 26.76 11.99
C ARG A 133 -12.56 26.99 12.20
N ALA A 134 -13.40 25.99 11.92
CA ALA A 134 -14.84 26.09 12.15
C ALA A 134 -15.18 26.17 13.65
N TYR A 135 -14.49 25.40 14.49
CA TYR A 135 -14.65 25.47 15.95
C TYR A 135 -14.19 26.83 16.51
N LEU A 136 -13.04 27.35 16.08
CA LEU A 136 -12.55 28.67 16.48
C LEU A 136 -13.49 29.81 16.04
N LYS A 137 -14.06 29.72 14.84
CA LYS A 137 -15.07 30.67 14.37
C LYS A 137 -16.36 30.61 15.20
N LYS A 138 -16.72 29.43 15.73
CA LYS A 138 -17.92 29.24 16.56
C LYS A 138 -17.75 29.77 17.99
N THR A 139 -16.53 29.82 18.52
CA THR A 139 -16.25 30.37 19.86
C THR A 139 -16.01 31.88 19.87
N SER A 140 -15.90 32.52 18.70
CA SER A 140 -15.66 33.96 18.56
C SER A 140 -16.97 34.77 18.49
N ALA A 141 -17.95 34.43 19.33
CA ALA A 141 -19.17 35.24 19.47
C ALA A 141 -18.83 36.61 20.09
N THR A 142 -19.40 37.66 19.51
CA THR A 142 -19.22 39.08 19.85
C THR A 142 -19.25 39.34 21.36
N VAL A 143 -18.18 39.99 21.84
CA VAL A 143 -18.06 40.52 23.20
C VAL A 143 -19.31 41.36 23.52
N PRO A 144 -20.09 41.05 24.56
CA PRO A 144 -21.18 41.93 24.98
C PRO A 144 -20.58 43.26 25.46
N GLN A 145 -21.01 44.38 24.87
CA GLN A 145 -20.57 45.70 25.33
C GLN A 145 -20.95 45.92 26.81
N PRO A 146 -20.06 46.51 27.62
CA PRO A 146 -20.43 46.96 28.96
C PRO A 146 -21.50 48.06 28.84
N LYS A 147 -22.63 47.88 29.53
CA LYS A 147 -23.64 48.94 29.65
C LYS A 147 -23.08 50.08 30.48
N ASP A 148 -23.16 51.29 29.94
CA ASP A 148 -22.81 52.53 30.62
C ASP A 148 -23.72 52.76 31.84
N PRO A 149 -23.18 52.86 33.07
CA PRO A 149 -23.97 53.06 34.28
C PRO A 149 -24.53 54.48 34.44
N PHE A 150 -24.10 55.46 33.63
CA PHE A 150 -24.44 56.86 33.85
C PHE A 150 -25.16 57.47 32.66
N ARG A 151 -26.44 57.08 32.48
CA ARG A 151 -27.40 57.94 31.79
C ARG A 151 -28.02 58.90 32.80
N GLU A 152 -27.79 60.20 32.61
CA GLU A 152 -28.56 61.25 33.27
C GLU A 152 -30.04 61.13 32.87
N PRO A 153 -30.98 61.07 33.84
CA PRO A 153 -32.41 61.08 33.53
C PRO A 153 -32.82 62.44 32.96
N SER A 154 -33.64 62.43 31.92
CA SER A 154 -34.17 63.66 31.33
C SER A 154 -35.19 64.32 32.28
N PRO A 155 -35.36 65.66 32.26
CA PRO A 155 -36.19 66.38 33.24
C PRO A 155 -37.69 66.07 33.17
N MET A 156 -38.13 65.30 32.16
CA MET A 156 -39.53 65.11 31.82
C MET A 156 -40.19 63.94 32.56
N ASP A 157 -39.41 63.01 33.13
CA ASP A 157 -39.94 61.81 33.80
C ASP A 157 -40.39 62.04 35.26
N PHE A 158 -39.82 63.03 35.97
CA PHE A 158 -40.15 63.29 37.38
C PHE A 158 -41.56 63.87 37.60
N GLN A 159 -42.09 64.61 36.63
CA GLN A 159 -43.41 65.24 36.73
C GLN A 159 -44.54 64.20 36.61
N THR A 160 -44.37 63.19 35.75
CA THR A 160 -45.41 62.19 35.47
C THR A 160 -45.56 61.17 36.62
N GLU A 161 -44.46 60.87 37.33
CA GLU A 161 -44.48 59.96 38.48
C GLU A 161 -45.18 60.57 39.70
N TYR A 162 -44.96 61.86 39.98
CA TYR A 162 -45.59 62.55 41.11
C TYR A 162 -47.11 62.74 40.93
N VAL A 163 -47.56 63.01 39.70
CA VAL A 163 -48.99 63.17 39.38
C VAL A 163 -49.76 61.85 39.50
N ASN A 164 -49.14 60.72 39.14
CA ASN A 164 -49.75 59.40 39.26
C ASN A 164 -49.82 58.92 40.72
N LEU A 165 -48.85 59.27 41.56
CA LEU A 165 -48.87 58.96 43.00
C LEU A 165 -50.00 59.71 43.72
N LEU A 166 -50.20 61.00 43.41
CA LEU A 166 -51.27 61.81 44.02
C LEU A 166 -52.67 61.27 43.65
N LYS A 167 -52.82 60.80 42.41
CA LYS A 167 -54.09 60.28 41.88
C LYS A 167 -54.50 58.93 42.49
N ASN A 168 -53.53 58.11 42.88
CA ASN A 168 -53.80 56.81 43.50
C ASN A 168 -54.10 56.94 45.00
N GLN A 169 -53.57 57.96 45.68
CA GLN A 169 -53.79 58.19 47.11
C GLN A 169 -55.20 58.73 47.41
N GLU A 170 -55.82 59.50 46.50
CA GLU A 170 -57.21 59.99 46.68
C GLU A 170 -58.28 58.92 46.46
N THR A 171 -57.95 57.77 45.83
CA THR A 171 -58.94 56.73 45.47
C THR A 171 -59.13 55.60 46.49
N GLU A 172 -58.31 55.49 47.53
CA GLU A 172 -58.41 54.40 48.52
C GLU A 172 -59.05 54.79 49.87
N GLU A 173 -59.34 56.07 50.13
CA GLU A 173 -60.07 56.53 51.33
C GLU A 173 -61.48 57.06 51.00
N MET A 174 -62.34 56.26 50.36
CA MET A 174 -63.78 56.54 50.41
C MET A 174 -64.63 55.30 50.10
N ILE A 175 -65.57 55.03 51.01
CA ILE A 175 -66.79 54.21 50.91
C ILE A 175 -66.80 52.97 51.82
N ASP A 176 -67.33 53.27 53.01
CA ASP A 176 -67.96 52.47 54.06
C ASP A 176 -69.27 51.79 53.57
N ILE A 177 -69.60 50.65 54.20
CA ILE A 177 -70.93 50.08 54.57
C ILE A 177 -72.03 49.92 53.48
N GLU A 178 -72.61 48.72 53.35
CA GLU A 178 -74.01 48.39 53.76
C GLU A 178 -74.46 46.99 53.25
N GLU A 179 -75.11 46.23 54.13
CA GLU A 179 -75.70 44.90 53.93
C GLU A 179 -76.75 44.85 52.82
N VAL A 180 -76.85 43.74 52.08
CA VAL A 180 -78.14 43.27 51.55
C VAL A 180 -78.21 41.73 51.58
N MET A 181 -79.18 41.24 52.36
CA MET A 181 -79.72 39.88 52.39
C MET A 181 -80.29 39.44 51.02
N GLU A 182 -80.24 38.16 50.68
CA GLU A 182 -81.46 37.34 50.53
C GLU A 182 -81.15 35.88 50.22
N CYS A 183 -81.88 35.01 50.92
CA CYS A 183 -81.91 33.57 50.77
C CYS A 183 -82.78 33.14 49.57
N LYS A 184 -82.46 31.98 48.99
CA LYS A 184 -83.47 30.94 48.74
C LYS A 184 -82.86 29.55 48.70
#